data_AF-A0A935IXC8-F1
#
_entry.id   AF-A0A935IXC8-F1
#
_cell.length_a   1.000
_cell.length_b   1.000
_cell.length_c   1.000
_cell.angle_alpha   90.00
_cell.angle_beta   90.00
_cell.angle_gamma   90.00
#
_symmetry.space_group_name_H-M   'P 1'
#
loop_
_entity.id
_entity.type
_entity.pdbx_description
1 polymer ?
#
loop_
_entity_poly.entity_id
_entity_poly.type
_entity_poly.pdbx_seq_one_letter_code
_entity_poly.pdbx_strand_id
1 'polypeptide(L)'
;MFALAFLAVFREGIELALFLLAARLTSSPLQTITGALLGLISAGVLGWILFTSTMRLSLRNFFGVTNILLIIFAAGLVGLGVHEFNESGVIPSVIEHVWDFNGILSDKSEMGLLLKALVGYNGNPSLTEVGAYISYMAVLVVLLMTQRRKRNSASVTIR
;
A
#
# COMPACT_ATOMS: atom_id res chain seq x y z
N MET A 1 13.40 8.06 23.99
CA MET A 1 13.77 8.23 22.56
C MET A 1 15.21 7.82 22.27
N PHE A 2 16.20 8.30 23.03
CA PHE A 2 17.61 7.89 22.85
C PHE A 2 17.83 6.37 22.95
N ALA A 3 17.33 5.71 24.01
CA ALA A 3 17.50 4.26 24.18
C ALA A 3 16.88 3.43 23.04
N LEU A 4 15.71 3.85 22.53
CA LEU A 4 15.05 3.21 21.39
C LEU A 4 15.88 3.35 20.11
N ALA A 5 16.40 4.55 19.83
CA ALA A 5 17.25 4.79 18.67
C ALA A 5 18.57 3.99 18.78
N PHE A 6 19.19 3.97 19.96
CA PHE A 6 20.41 3.20 20.21
C PHE A 6 20.18 1.69 20.00
N LEU A 7 19.13 1.13 20.61
CA LEU A 7 18.81 -0.30 20.47
C LEU A 7 18.46 -0.67 19.02
N ALA A 8 17.77 0.21 18.29
CA ALA A 8 17.48 -0.02 16.87
C ALA A 8 18.77 -0.08 16.05
N VAL A 9 19.65 0.90 16.17
CA VAL A 9 20.94 0.91 15.45
C VAL A 9 21.82 -0.28 15.85
N PHE A 10 21.82 -0.63 17.13
CA PHE A 10 22.57 -1.78 17.64
C PHE A 10 22.08 -3.11 17.06
N ARG A 11 20.75 -3.31 16.97
CA ARG A 11 20.15 -4.51 16.37
C ARG A 11 20.59 -4.67 14.91
N GLU A 12 20.41 -3.63 14.10
CA GLU A 12 20.78 -3.65 12.68
C GLU A 12 22.29 -3.89 12.50
N GLY A 13 23.12 -3.31 13.38
CA GLY A 13 24.56 -3.55 13.38
C GLY A 13 24.94 -5.00 13.67
N ILE A 14 24.27 -5.64 14.65
CA ILE A 14 24.49 -7.06 14.95
C ILE A 14 24.06 -7.95 13.79
N GLU A 15 22.88 -7.69 13.20
CA GLU A 15 22.39 -8.46 12.05
C GLU A 15 23.40 -8.42 10.89
N LEU A 16 23.95 -7.24 10.55
CA LEU A 16 24.98 -7.10 9.53
C LEU A 16 26.26 -7.87 9.88
N ALA A 17 26.72 -7.82 11.13
CA ALA A 17 27.90 -8.56 11.57
C ALA A 17 27.69 -10.09 11.47
N LEU A 18 26.50 -10.58 11.85
CA LEU A 18 26.14 -11.99 11.74
C LEU A 18 26.03 -12.44 10.28
N PHE A 19 25.47 -11.61 9.39
CA PHE A 19 25.41 -11.92 7.96
C PHE A 19 26.80 -11.95 7.31
N LEU A 20 27.70 -11.04 7.66
CA LEU A 20 29.08 -11.07 7.18
C LEU A 20 29.84 -12.29 7.69
N LEU A 21 29.61 -12.68 8.96
CA LEU A 21 30.18 -13.91 9.51
C LEU A 21 29.67 -15.14 8.76
N ALA A 22 28.36 -15.25 8.54
CA ALA A 22 27.76 -16.34 7.76
C ALA A 22 28.32 -16.38 6.33
N ALA A 23 28.41 -15.24 5.65
CA ALA A 23 28.99 -15.14 4.31
C ALA A 23 30.47 -15.56 4.29
N ARG A 24 31.23 -15.28 5.34
CA ARG A 24 32.63 -15.70 5.46
C ARG A 24 32.77 -17.21 5.65
N LEU A 25 31.79 -17.89 6.25
CA LEU A 25 31.81 -19.34 6.41
C LEU A 25 31.46 -20.09 5.11
N THR A 26 30.74 -19.44 4.20
CA THR A 26 30.24 -20.07 2.95
C THR A 26 31.03 -19.65 1.70
N SER A 27 31.87 -18.62 1.76
CA SER A 27 32.58 -18.07 0.59
C SER A 27 34.06 -17.80 0.84
N SER A 28 34.83 -17.65 -0.24
CA SER A 28 36.26 -17.34 -0.13
C SER A 28 36.49 -15.95 0.48
N PRO A 29 37.59 -15.72 1.23
CA PRO A 29 37.86 -14.45 1.90
C PRO A 29 37.80 -13.23 0.97
N LEU A 30 38.32 -13.37 -0.25
CA LEU A 30 38.32 -12.31 -1.25
C LEU A 30 36.91 -11.98 -1.73
N GLN A 31 36.07 -12.98 -1.99
CA GLN A 31 34.67 -12.78 -2.41
C GLN A 31 33.83 -12.14 -1.30
N THR A 32 34.04 -12.52 -0.04
CA THR A 32 33.31 -11.91 1.08
C THR A 32 33.65 -10.44 1.23
N ILE A 33 34.94 -10.07 1.12
CA ILE A 33 35.38 -8.68 1.26
C ILE A 33 34.88 -7.83 0.08
N THR A 34 35.00 -8.31 -1.15
CA THR A 34 34.50 -7.57 -2.32
C THR A 34 32.98 -7.43 -2.29
N GLY A 35 32.25 -8.48 -1.90
CA GLY A 35 30.80 -8.43 -1.70
C GLY A 35 30.38 -7.45 -0.60
N ALA A 36 31.08 -7.45 0.53
CA ALA A 36 30.82 -6.51 1.64
C ALA A 36 31.04 -5.05 1.23
N LEU A 37 32.13 -4.77 0.49
CA LEU A 37 32.42 -3.42 -0.01
C LEU A 37 31.38 -2.96 -1.03
N LEU A 38 31.01 -3.81 -1.99
CA LEU A 38 29.96 -3.51 -2.96
C LEU A 38 28.60 -3.30 -2.28
N GLY A 39 28.28 -4.11 -1.27
CA GLY A 39 27.09 -3.95 -0.44
C GLY A 39 27.08 -2.63 0.33
N LEU A 40 28.20 -2.26 0.95
CA LEU A 40 28.34 -0.99 1.68
C LEU A 40 28.17 0.23 0.75
N ILE A 41 28.81 0.19 -0.42
CA ILE A 41 28.71 1.27 -1.42
C ILE A 41 27.27 1.37 -1.93
N SER A 42 26.65 0.25 -2.29
CA SER A 42 25.27 0.25 -2.80
C SER A 42 24.27 0.71 -1.73
N ALA A 43 24.43 0.29 -0.47
CA ALA A 43 23.63 0.79 0.66
C ALA A 43 23.79 2.30 0.86
N GLY A 44 25.01 2.83 0.77
CA GLY A 44 25.28 4.27 0.84
C GLY A 44 24.61 5.06 -0.28
N VAL A 45 24.70 4.56 -1.52
CA VAL A 45 24.05 5.18 -2.70
C VAL A 45 22.53 5.16 -2.56
N LEU A 46 21.94 4.01 -2.19
CA LEU A 46 20.50 3.88 -1.97
C LEU A 46 20.02 4.78 -0.82
N GLY A 47 20.78 4.82 0.29
CA GLY A 47 20.49 5.70 1.42
C GLY A 47 20.51 7.18 1.02
N TRP A 48 21.49 7.59 0.21
CA TRP A 48 21.57 8.96 -0.32
C TRP A 48 20.38 9.30 -1.25
N ILE A 49 20.04 8.40 -2.17
CA ILE A 49 18.89 8.58 -3.07
C ILE A 49 17.59 8.69 -2.26
N LEU A 50 17.39 7.82 -1.27
CA LEU A 50 16.21 7.87 -0.40
C LEU A 50 16.16 9.18 0.38
N PHE A 51 17.27 9.58 1.02
CA PHE A 51 17.33 10.82 1.81
C PHE A 51 17.02 12.05 0.96
N THR A 52 17.66 12.17 -0.21
CA THR A 52 17.42 13.28 -1.14
C THR A 52 16.02 13.27 -1.74
N SER A 53 15.44 12.09 -2.00
CA SER A 53 14.07 11.95 -2.50
C SER A 53 13.05 12.34 -1.42
N THR A 54 13.22 11.87 -0.19
CA THR A 54 12.31 12.18 0.93
C THR A 54 12.34 13.67 1.27
N MET A 55 13.50 14.34 1.22
CA MET A 55 13.59 15.79 1.44
C MET A 55 12.89 16.63 0.36
N ARG A 56 12.80 16.12 -0.87
CA ARG A 56 12.13 16.81 -1.99
C ARG A 56 10.63 16.53 -2.05
N LEU A 57 10.14 15.53 -1.32
CA LEU A 57 8.73 15.21 -1.26
C LEU A 57 8.00 16.19 -0.34
N SER A 58 7.09 16.96 -0.91
CA SER A 58 6.18 17.74 -0.08
C SER A 58 5.26 16.78 0.67
N LEU A 59 5.25 16.88 2.01
CA LEU A 59 4.36 16.07 2.87
C LEU A 59 2.90 16.20 2.44
N ARG A 60 2.50 17.39 1.98
CA ARG A 60 1.15 17.64 1.45
C ARG A 60 0.82 16.76 0.25
N ASN A 61 1.72 16.65 -0.74
CA ASN A 61 1.46 15.82 -1.91
C ASN A 61 1.54 14.34 -1.55
N PHE A 62 2.49 13.94 -0.69
CA PHE A 62 2.61 12.57 -0.21
C PHE A 62 1.31 12.11 0.48
N PHE A 63 0.85 12.81 1.51
CA PHE A 63 -0.40 12.47 2.19
C PHE A 63 -1.62 12.59 1.26
N GLY A 64 -1.62 13.52 0.29
CA GLY A 64 -2.67 13.61 -0.71
C GLY A 64 -2.79 12.34 -1.56
N VAL A 65 -1.67 11.86 -2.09
CA VAL A 65 -1.61 10.64 -2.92
C VAL A 65 -1.91 9.40 -2.09
N THR A 66 -1.28 9.24 -0.92
CA THR A 66 -1.51 8.09 -0.03
C THR A 66 -2.97 8.04 0.42
N ASN A 67 -3.59 9.18 0.74
CA ASN A 67 -5.00 9.19 1.13
C ASN A 67 -5.93 8.75 -0.01
N ILE A 68 -5.67 9.19 -1.25
CA ILE A 68 -6.42 8.71 -2.43
C ILE A 68 -6.23 7.20 -2.60
N LEU A 69 -5.01 6.71 -2.49
CA LEU A 69 -4.71 5.28 -2.59
C LEU A 69 -5.44 4.47 -1.51
N LEU A 70 -5.43 4.94 -0.26
CA LEU A 70 -6.12 4.28 0.86
C LEU A 70 -7.64 4.26 0.67
N ILE A 71 -8.21 5.32 0.10
CA ILE A 71 -9.64 5.37 -0.25
C ILE A 71 -10.00 4.27 -1.26
N ILE A 72 -9.19 4.13 -2.32
CA ILE A 72 -9.39 3.12 -3.36
C ILE A 72 -9.23 1.71 -2.76
N PHE A 73 -8.18 1.50 -1.97
CA PHE A 73 -7.92 0.24 -1.28
C PHE A 73 -9.09 -0.16 -0.36
N ALA A 74 -9.61 0.78 0.42
CA ALA A 74 -10.75 0.55 1.29
C ALA A 74 -12.04 0.24 0.50
N ALA A 75 -12.28 0.93 -0.61
CA ALA A 75 -13.41 0.64 -1.48
C ALA A 75 -13.32 -0.78 -2.07
N GLY A 76 -12.11 -1.19 -2.46
CA GLY A 76 -11.82 -2.53 -2.93
C GLY A 76 -12.06 -3.62 -1.87
N LEU A 77 -11.64 -3.39 -0.63
CA LEU A 77 -11.90 -4.28 0.50
C LEU A 77 -13.40 -4.42 0.81
N VAL A 78 -14.17 -3.33 0.67
CA VAL A 78 -15.63 -3.38 0.83
C VAL A 78 -16.27 -4.23 -0.26
N GLY A 79 -15.86 -4.07 -1.52
CA GLY A 79 -16.32 -4.90 -2.63
C GLY A 79 -16.00 -6.38 -2.40
N LEU A 80 -14.77 -6.69 -1.99
CA LEU A 80 -14.37 -8.06 -1.65
C LEU A 80 -15.17 -8.62 -0.48
N GLY A 81 -15.38 -7.84 0.58
CA GLY A 81 -16.20 -8.28 1.72
C GLY A 81 -17.63 -8.62 1.32
N VAL A 82 -18.24 -7.81 0.44
CA VAL A 82 -19.59 -8.07 -0.08
C VAL A 82 -19.61 -9.31 -0.97
N HIS A 83 -18.57 -9.54 -1.76
CA HIS A 83 -18.41 -10.76 -2.56
C HIS A 83 -18.40 -12.02 -1.67
N GLU A 84 -17.58 -12.04 -0.62
CA GLU A 84 -17.54 -13.15 0.35
C GLU A 84 -18.88 -13.31 1.09
N PHE A 85 -19.60 -12.21 1.38
CA PHE A 85 -20.94 -12.27 1.95
C PHE A 85 -22.00 -12.81 0.98
N ASN A 86 -21.84 -12.57 -0.32
CA ASN A 86 -22.68 -13.20 -1.35
C ASN A 86 -22.40 -14.72 -1.41
N GLU A 87 -21.13 -15.13 -1.42
CA GLU A 87 -20.74 -16.55 -1.46
C GLU A 87 -21.19 -17.33 -0.22
N SER A 88 -21.17 -16.69 0.96
CA SER A 88 -21.68 -17.29 2.20
C SER A 88 -23.21 -17.34 2.31
N GLY A 89 -23.94 -16.78 1.34
CA GLY A 89 -25.41 -16.79 1.29
C GLY A 89 -26.10 -15.80 2.24
N VAL A 90 -25.34 -14.88 2.87
CA VAL A 90 -25.88 -13.84 3.77
C VAL A 90 -26.52 -12.70 2.97
N ILE A 91 -25.96 -12.37 1.80
CA ILE A 91 -26.50 -11.35 0.89
C ILE A 91 -26.86 -12.04 -0.44
N PRO A 92 -28.12 -12.00 -0.90
CA PRO A 92 -28.47 -12.58 -2.18
C PRO A 92 -27.89 -11.72 -3.32
N SER A 93 -27.10 -12.34 -4.19
CA SER A 93 -26.60 -11.71 -5.42
C SER A 93 -27.76 -11.51 -6.39
N VAL A 94 -28.20 -10.26 -6.58
CA VAL A 94 -29.33 -9.92 -7.46
C VAL A 94 -29.02 -10.21 -8.93
N ILE A 95 -27.78 -9.95 -9.37
CA ILE A 95 -27.23 -10.36 -10.67
C ILE A 95 -25.80 -10.82 -10.42
N GLU A 96 -25.49 -12.07 -10.76
CA GLU A 96 -24.20 -12.70 -10.46
C GLU A 96 -23.04 -12.13 -11.28
N HIS A 97 -23.28 -11.73 -12.53
CA HIS A 97 -22.24 -11.22 -13.43
C HIS A 97 -22.74 -9.97 -14.16
N VAL A 98 -22.20 -8.79 -13.80
CA VAL A 98 -22.58 -7.52 -14.45
C VAL A 98 -21.75 -7.28 -15.71
N TRP A 99 -20.44 -7.55 -15.64
CA TRP A 99 -19.49 -7.46 -16.75
C TRP A 99 -18.44 -8.56 -16.61
N ASP A 100 -17.86 -9.01 -17.72
CA ASP A 100 -16.80 -10.02 -17.76
C ASP A 100 -15.54 -9.44 -18.44
N PHE A 101 -14.52 -9.17 -17.63
CA PHE A 101 -13.18 -8.74 -18.07
C PHE A 101 -12.13 -9.84 -17.97
N ASN A 102 -12.51 -11.08 -17.61
CA ASN A 102 -11.59 -12.22 -17.45
C ASN A 102 -10.85 -12.56 -18.76
N GLY A 103 -11.37 -12.13 -19.91
CA GLY A 103 -10.72 -12.32 -21.22
C GLY A 103 -9.45 -11.50 -21.46
N ILE A 104 -9.22 -10.41 -20.70
CA ILE A 104 -8.03 -9.55 -20.84
C ILE A 104 -7.12 -9.65 -19.61
N LEU A 105 -7.71 -9.75 -18.41
CA LEU A 105 -6.96 -9.90 -17.17
C LEU A 105 -7.71 -10.86 -16.25
N SER A 106 -7.22 -12.09 -16.13
CA SER A 106 -7.88 -13.06 -15.25
C SER A 106 -7.61 -12.74 -13.79
N ASP A 107 -8.68 -12.67 -13.02
CA ASP A 107 -8.75 -12.51 -11.56
C ASP A 107 -8.10 -13.68 -10.80
N LYS A 108 -7.74 -14.77 -11.51
CA LYS A 108 -6.99 -15.92 -10.98
C LYS A 108 -5.49 -15.88 -11.32
N SER A 109 -5.02 -14.94 -12.13
CA SER A 109 -3.58 -14.78 -12.37
C SER A 109 -2.89 -14.17 -11.14
N GLU A 110 -1.58 -14.41 -10.98
CA GLU A 110 -0.81 -13.82 -9.87
C GLU A 110 -0.93 -12.28 -9.85
N MET A 111 -0.93 -11.65 -11.02
CA MET A 111 -1.15 -10.20 -11.16
C MET A 111 -2.60 -9.81 -10.84
N GLY A 112 -3.58 -10.62 -11.24
CA GLY A 112 -5.00 -10.42 -10.92
C GLY A 112 -5.28 -10.52 -9.42
N LEU A 113 -4.63 -11.45 -8.71
CA LEU A 113 -4.72 -11.58 -7.26
C LEU A 113 -4.05 -10.40 -6.53
N LEU A 114 -2.90 -9.93 -7.01
CA LEU A 114 -2.28 -8.73 -6.47
C LEU A 114 -3.19 -7.51 -6.66
N LEU A 115 -3.81 -7.34 -7.82
CA LEU A 115 -4.74 -6.24 -8.08
C LEU A 115 -6.07 -6.39 -7.31
N LYS A 116 -6.55 -7.61 -7.13
CA LYS A 116 -7.70 -7.92 -6.27
C LYS A 116 -7.39 -7.54 -4.83
N ALA A 117 -6.20 -7.84 -4.33
CA ALA A 117 -5.77 -7.50 -2.98
C ALA A 117 -5.45 -6.00 -2.81
N LEU A 118 -4.87 -5.33 -3.81
CA LEU A 118 -4.35 -3.97 -3.70
C LEU A 118 -5.36 -2.89 -4.12
N VAL A 119 -6.33 -3.23 -4.96
CA VAL A 119 -7.29 -2.27 -5.54
C VAL A 119 -8.74 -2.78 -5.42
N GLY A 120 -8.95 -4.06 -5.08
CA GLY A 120 -10.27 -4.69 -5.13
C GLY A 120 -10.71 -5.01 -6.56
N TYR A 121 -9.76 -5.25 -7.46
CA TYR A 121 -10.08 -5.66 -8.82
C TYR A 121 -10.89 -6.97 -8.82
N ASN A 122 -12.08 -6.93 -9.41
CA ASN A 122 -12.89 -8.11 -9.68
C ASN A 122 -13.23 -8.10 -11.18
N GLY A 123 -12.84 -9.14 -11.92
CA GLY A 123 -13.11 -9.27 -13.35
C GLY A 123 -14.56 -9.62 -13.66
N ASN A 124 -15.28 -10.16 -12.67
CA ASN A 124 -16.70 -10.57 -12.73
C ASN A 124 -17.48 -10.07 -11.50
N PRO A 125 -17.64 -8.74 -11.30
CA PRO A 125 -18.33 -8.23 -10.13
C PRO A 125 -19.85 -8.45 -10.23
N SER A 126 -20.46 -8.79 -9.10
CA SER A 126 -21.92 -8.84 -8.96
C SER A 126 -22.53 -7.45 -8.81
N LEU A 127 -23.82 -7.29 -9.08
CA LEU A 127 -24.49 -5.97 -9.00
C LEU A 127 -24.51 -5.41 -7.57
N THR A 128 -24.51 -6.30 -6.58
CA THR A 128 -24.45 -5.94 -5.15
C THR A 128 -23.07 -5.42 -4.76
N GLU A 129 -21.98 -5.96 -5.34
CA GLU A 129 -20.61 -5.47 -5.16
C GLU A 129 -20.41 -4.09 -5.80
N VAL A 130 -20.90 -3.90 -7.03
CA VAL A 130 -20.83 -2.59 -7.72
C VAL A 130 -21.65 -1.55 -6.94
N GLY A 131 -22.84 -1.92 -6.47
CA GLY A 131 -23.67 -1.06 -5.63
C GLY A 131 -22.99 -0.69 -4.31
N ALA A 132 -22.34 -1.66 -3.65
CA ALA A 132 -21.59 -1.42 -2.42
C ALA A 132 -20.41 -0.47 -2.65
N TYR A 133 -19.63 -0.69 -3.71
CA TYR A 133 -18.50 0.17 -4.08
C TYR A 133 -18.95 1.61 -4.37
N ILE A 134 -20.02 1.78 -5.17
CA ILE A 134 -20.58 3.11 -5.49
C ILE A 134 -21.13 3.78 -4.23
N SER A 135 -21.84 3.05 -3.36
CA SER A 135 -22.40 3.60 -2.13
C SER A 135 -21.30 4.08 -1.16
N TYR A 136 -20.22 3.29 -1.00
CA TYR A 136 -19.06 3.68 -0.22
C TYR A 136 -18.41 4.96 -0.78
N MET A 137 -18.19 5.01 -2.10
CA MET A 137 -17.64 6.19 -2.76
C MET A 137 -18.56 7.42 -2.60
N ALA A 138 -19.87 7.26 -2.74
CA ALA A 138 -20.83 8.34 -2.58
C ALA A 138 -20.83 8.92 -1.16
N VAL A 139 -20.87 8.04 -0.13
CA VAL A 139 -20.79 8.45 1.29
C VAL A 139 -19.49 9.19 1.57
N LEU A 140 -18.37 8.67 1.07
CA LEU A 140 -17.06 9.27 1.26
C LEU A 140 -16.97 10.65 0.59
N VAL A 141 -17.47 10.80 -0.65
CA VAL A 141 -17.48 12.09 -1.35
C VAL A 141 -18.35 13.11 -0.61
N VAL A 142 -19.53 12.73 -0.12
CA VAL A 142 -20.40 13.61 0.67
C VAL A 142 -19.74 14.05 1.97
N LEU A 143 -19.08 13.12 2.68
CA LEU A 143 -18.31 13.42 3.89
C LEU A 143 -17.15 14.38 3.62
N LEU A 144 -16.39 14.17 2.53
CA LEU A 144 -15.29 15.05 2.16
C LEU A 144 -15.78 16.44 1.74
N MET A 145 -16.91 16.53 1.03
CA MET A 145 -17.53 17.81 0.65
C MET A 145 -18.02 18.58 1.88
N THR A 146 -18.66 17.91 2.84
CA THR A 146 -19.12 18.54 4.08
C THR A 146 -17.96 19.00 4.97
N GLN A 147 -16.86 18.24 5.04
CA GLN A 147 -15.66 18.65 5.77
C GLN A 147 -14.92 19.83 5.10
N ARG A 148 -14.84 19.86 3.76
CA ARG A 148 -14.28 20.99 3.01
C ARG A 148 -15.07 22.28 3.26
N ARG A 149 -16.40 22.21 3.31
CA ARG A 149 -17.25 23.37 3.63
C ARG A 149 -16.97 23.92 5.03
N LYS A 150 -16.91 23.07 6.06
CA LYS A 150 -16.62 23.50 7.44
C LYS A 150 -15.26 24.19 7.58
N ARG A 151 -14.22 23.67 6.91
CA ARG A 151 -12.87 24.26 6.94
C ARG A 151 -12.82 25.64 6.27
N ASN A 152 -13.55 25.84 5.16
CA ASN A 152 -13.59 27.13 4.47
C ASN A 152 -14.38 28.19 5.24
N SER A 153 -15.45 27.81 5.95
CA SER A 153 -16.20 28.75 6.79
C SER A 153 -15.39 29.26 7.99
N ALA A 154 -14.55 28.41 8.60
CA ALA A 154 -13.70 28.82 9.73
C ALA A 154 -12.57 29.80 9.34
N SER A 155 -12.10 29.77 8.09
CA SER A 155 -11.07 30.69 7.61
C SER A 155 -11.57 32.09 7.24
N VAL A 156 -12.89 32.26 7.01
CA VAL A 156 -13.48 33.56 6.65
C VAL A 156 -13.75 34.43 7.88
N THR A 157 -13.98 33.83 9.05
CA THR A 157 -14.28 34.56 10.30
C THR A 157 -13.03 35.08 11.04
N ILE A 158 -11.82 34.73 10.58
CA ILE A 158 -10.54 35.12 11.22
C ILE A 158 -9.83 36.27 10.45
N ARG A 159 -10.45 36.80 9.39
CA ARG A 159 -10.04 38.05 8.72
C ARG A 159 -10.96 39.19 9.11
#